data_AF-A0A8T3PR83-F1
#
_entry.id   AF-A0A8T3PR83-F1
#
_cell.length_a   1.000
_cell.length_b   1.000
_cell.length_c   1.000
_cell.angle_alpha   90.00
_cell.angle_beta   90.00
_cell.angle_gamma   90.00
#
_symmetry.space_group_name_H-M   'P 1'
#
loop_
_entity.id
_entity.type
_entity.pdbx_description
1 polymer ?
#
loop_
_entity_poly.entity_id
_entity_poly.type
_entity_poly.pdbx_seq_one_letter_code
_entity_poly.pdbx_strand_id
1 'polypeptide(L)'
;MAGHPFKRASLLFANFFFIMLAYYQIKPASRSLFIGQLGADRLPYVWIGTALFLGLIIGGYHRLVGRYSRLRLVLGSCVLSMTMLVGFRALLTTDSAAAALAFYVFVDIFGVVLVEQFWSLTNTLYSSEQGKRWYGFLGTGGVLGGLLGAAAATLIVKHTSLTTPDLLLVAVGILGLVVTVNLALARYGVFEAAANPRDTERPAPRQLLRDRYLMLVGATVLLAQVAEPLVEYEFMKMVELNYTELDARTAFISWLFSTMGLVSLLVNLAITPVVHRYLGVVAGLMTQPLLLFFCTFGFILSPTLVFGSAMKVSDRGLSYSINRASKELLYIPIHPHLSYQAKAWIDMFGYRVFKVLGAVLILLLTGWLPVDEGLVGLGWLTMSVCVLWLVTVSYLAREYRGLCPRPASA
;
A
#
# COMPACT_ATOMS: atom_id res chain seq x y z
N MET A 1 -14.65 19.62 26.98
CA MET A 1 -15.11 20.26 25.72
C MET A 1 -15.37 19.19 24.68
N ALA A 2 -16.59 18.66 24.70
CA ALA A 2 -17.11 17.63 23.81
C ALA A 2 -18.04 18.30 22.79
N GLY A 3 -17.64 18.36 21.52
CA GLY A 3 -18.45 19.02 20.50
C GLY A 3 -18.15 18.45 19.13
N HIS A 4 -18.98 17.48 18.71
CA HIS A 4 -19.03 16.88 17.37
C HIS A 4 -17.94 15.84 17.01
N PRO A 5 -17.99 14.62 17.58
CA PRO A 5 -17.15 13.50 17.13
C PRO A 5 -17.28 13.22 15.61
N PHE A 6 -18.48 13.45 15.06
CA PHE A 6 -18.72 13.30 13.62
C PHE A 6 -17.96 14.35 12.78
N LYS A 7 -17.95 15.63 13.17
CA LYS A 7 -17.20 16.67 12.45
C LYS A 7 -15.70 16.38 12.43
N ARG A 8 -15.14 15.91 13.57
CA ARG A 8 -13.73 15.48 13.64
C ARG A 8 -13.44 14.32 12.70
N ALA A 9 -14.31 13.30 12.71
CA ALA A 9 -14.18 12.16 11.81
C ALA A 9 -14.30 12.56 10.34
N SER A 10 -15.22 13.46 9.97
CA SER A 10 -15.36 13.96 8.60
C SER A 10 -14.13 14.75 8.14
N LEU A 11 -13.51 15.55 9.01
CA LEU A 11 -12.26 16.25 8.69
C LEU A 11 -11.08 15.29 8.55
N LEU A 12 -10.98 14.26 9.40
CA LEU A 12 -9.97 13.21 9.25
C LEU A 12 -10.19 12.39 7.97
N PHE A 13 -11.44 12.10 7.62
CA PHE A 13 -11.81 11.48 6.35
C PHE A 13 -11.35 12.33 5.17
N ALA A 14 -11.68 13.63 5.17
CA ALA A 14 -11.28 14.56 4.12
C ALA A 14 -9.75 14.69 4.03
N ASN A 15 -9.07 14.70 5.19
CA ASN A 15 -7.61 14.74 5.25
C ASN A 15 -7.00 13.51 4.55
N PHE A 16 -7.43 12.30 4.91
CA PHE A 16 -6.89 11.08 4.31
C PHE A 16 -7.28 10.95 2.83
N PHE A 17 -8.49 11.39 2.48
CA PHE A 17 -8.93 11.50 1.10
C PHE A 17 -7.99 12.36 0.27
N PHE A 18 -7.70 13.60 0.70
CA PHE A 18 -6.82 14.50 -0.06
C PHE A 18 -5.36 14.05 -0.09
N ILE A 19 -4.86 13.43 1.00
CA ILE A 19 -3.51 12.81 1.02
C ILE A 19 -3.42 11.74 -0.08
N MET A 20 -4.39 10.83 -0.14
CA MET A 20 -4.38 9.76 -1.13
C MET A 20 -4.68 10.29 -2.54
N LEU A 21 -5.52 11.32 -2.67
CA LEU A 21 -5.79 12.01 -3.93
C LEU A 21 -4.49 12.59 -4.51
N ALA A 22 -3.69 13.30 -3.70
CA ALA A 22 -2.40 13.85 -4.12
C ALA A 22 -1.39 12.74 -4.45
N TYR A 23 -1.30 11.70 -3.61
CA TYR A 23 -0.36 10.60 -3.82
C TYR A 23 -0.60 9.87 -5.15
N TYR A 24 -1.87 9.61 -5.49
CA TYR A 24 -2.22 8.91 -6.73
C TYR A 24 -2.14 9.79 -7.99
N GLN A 25 -1.89 11.10 -7.88
CA GLN A 25 -1.48 11.93 -9.03
C GLN A 25 -0.01 11.70 -9.40
N ILE A 26 0.88 11.68 -8.39
CA ILE A 26 2.33 11.62 -8.61
C ILE A 26 2.87 10.19 -8.68
N LYS A 27 2.16 9.22 -8.08
CA LYS A 27 2.57 7.81 -8.11
C LYS A 27 2.66 7.29 -9.55
N PRO A 28 1.63 7.35 -10.41
CA PRO A 28 1.75 6.90 -11.80
C PRO A 28 2.85 7.64 -12.56
N ALA A 29 2.92 8.98 -12.42
CA ALA A 29 3.91 9.82 -13.08
C ALA A 29 5.35 9.39 -12.75
N SER A 30 5.64 9.16 -11.48
CA SER A 30 6.99 8.72 -11.05
C SER A 30 7.39 7.37 -11.62
N ARG A 31 6.43 6.46 -11.86
CA ARG A 31 6.70 5.12 -12.42
C ARG A 31 6.95 5.22 -13.91
N SER A 32 6.13 6.00 -14.61
CA SER A 32 6.32 6.24 -16.04
C SER A 32 7.67 6.89 -16.34
N LEU A 33 8.01 7.95 -15.60
CA LEU A 33 9.29 8.67 -15.73
C LEU A 33 10.48 7.76 -15.43
N PHE A 34 10.41 6.99 -14.35
CA PHE A 34 11.48 6.06 -13.99
C PHE A 34 11.72 5.01 -15.07
N ILE A 35 10.66 4.34 -15.52
CA ILE A 35 10.75 3.32 -16.57
C ILE A 35 11.20 3.95 -17.90
N GLY A 36 10.82 5.20 -18.18
CA GLY A 36 11.20 5.89 -19.42
C GLY A 36 12.69 6.16 -19.50
N GLN A 37 13.32 6.45 -18.36
CA GLN A 37 14.72 6.86 -18.27
C GLN A 37 15.68 5.72 -17.92
N LEU A 38 15.29 4.83 -17.01
CA LEU A 38 16.15 3.78 -16.46
C LEU A 38 15.72 2.35 -16.85
N GLY A 39 14.53 2.21 -17.43
CA GLY A 39 13.92 0.92 -17.75
C GLY A 39 13.38 0.17 -16.52
N ALA A 40 12.48 -0.79 -16.76
CA ALA A 40 11.87 -1.57 -15.67
C ALA A 40 12.89 -2.50 -14.96
N ASP A 41 13.99 -2.86 -15.63
CA ASP A 41 15.04 -3.74 -15.08
C ASP A 41 15.75 -3.16 -13.86
N ARG A 42 15.69 -1.84 -13.70
CA ARG A 42 16.27 -1.13 -12.54
C ARG A 42 15.32 -1.02 -11.34
N LEU A 43 14.04 -1.42 -11.48
CA LEU A 43 13.05 -1.34 -10.39
C LEU A 43 13.48 -2.10 -9.13
N PRO A 44 13.97 -3.35 -9.18
CA PRO A 44 14.34 -4.08 -7.97
C PRO A 44 15.45 -3.36 -7.19
N TYR A 45 16.44 -2.79 -7.88
CA TYR A 45 17.51 -2.01 -7.25
C TYR A 45 16.96 -0.78 -6.52
N VAL A 46 16.02 -0.05 -7.14
CA VAL A 46 15.42 1.14 -6.53
C VAL A 46 14.50 0.76 -5.37
N TRP A 47 13.78 -0.37 -5.42
CA TRP A 47 13.00 -0.83 -4.26
C TRP A 47 13.88 -1.14 -3.05
N ILE A 48 15.03 -1.79 -3.26
CA ILE A 48 16.01 -2.05 -2.20
C ILE A 48 16.59 -0.72 -1.68
N GLY A 49 16.99 0.17 -2.58
CA GLY A 49 17.53 1.49 -2.23
C GLY A 49 16.53 2.35 -1.43
N THR A 50 15.27 2.41 -1.89
CA THR A 50 14.19 3.10 -1.19
C THR A 50 13.93 2.50 0.19
N ALA A 51 13.94 1.16 0.33
CA ALA A 51 13.73 0.52 1.63
C ALA A 51 14.83 0.89 2.65
N LEU A 52 16.10 0.88 2.22
CA LEU A 52 17.24 1.30 3.04
C LEU A 52 17.16 2.79 3.41
N PHE A 53 16.90 3.64 2.43
CA PHE A 53 16.82 5.08 2.63
C PHE A 53 15.63 5.48 3.52
N LEU A 54 14.49 4.80 3.37
CA LEU A 54 13.33 4.98 4.24
C LEU A 54 13.64 4.62 5.70
N GLY A 55 14.46 3.58 5.95
CA GLY A 55 14.95 3.26 7.29
C GLY A 55 15.74 4.41 7.93
N LEU A 56 16.60 5.07 7.14
CA LEU A 56 17.35 6.25 7.58
C LEU A 56 16.42 7.44 7.88
N ILE A 57 15.45 7.69 7.00
CA ILE A 57 14.46 8.77 7.17
C ILE A 57 13.63 8.58 8.43
N ILE A 58 13.19 7.35 8.75
CA ILE A 58 12.44 7.06 9.98
C ILE A 58 13.27 7.35 11.23
N GLY A 59 14.56 7.00 11.21
CA GLY A 59 15.48 7.35 12.30
C GLY A 59 15.60 8.87 12.50
N GLY A 60 15.62 9.64 11.41
CA GLY A 60 15.58 11.11 11.45
C GLY A 60 14.24 11.65 11.96
N TYR A 61 13.13 11.09 11.48
CA TYR A 61 11.77 11.48 11.83
C TYR A 61 11.51 11.35 13.34
N HIS A 62 11.99 10.26 13.96
CA HIS A 62 11.83 10.05 15.40
C HIS A 62 12.48 11.18 16.23
N ARG A 63 13.62 11.73 15.78
CA ARG A 63 14.26 12.89 16.44
C ARG A 63 13.44 14.17 16.28
N LEU A 64 12.79 14.35 15.12
CA LEU A 64 11.95 15.52 14.85
C LEU A 64 10.66 15.51 15.67
N VAL A 65 10.05 14.33 15.87
CA VAL A 65 8.85 14.14 16.70
C VAL A 65 9.07 14.58 18.15
N GLY A 66 10.28 14.40 18.69
CA GLY A 66 10.62 14.87 20.04
C GLY A 66 10.88 16.38 20.15
N ARG A 67 11.15 17.08 19.04
CA ARG A 67 11.54 18.50 19.03
C ARG A 67 10.42 19.46 18.62
N TYR A 68 9.51 19.02 17.77
CA TYR A 68 8.47 19.87 17.20
C TYR A 68 7.07 19.35 17.55
N SER A 69 6.10 20.26 17.64
CA SER A 69 4.71 19.85 17.79
C SER A 69 4.23 19.08 16.56
N ARG A 70 3.32 18.11 16.77
CA ARG A 70 2.76 17.26 15.71
C ARG A 70 2.20 18.08 14.54
N LEU A 71 1.51 19.18 14.84
CA LEU A 71 0.98 20.08 13.81
C LEU A 71 2.10 20.69 12.95
N ARG A 72 3.17 21.20 13.56
CA ARG A 72 4.30 21.78 12.82
C ARG A 72 4.99 20.73 11.94
N LEU A 73 5.06 19.48 12.39
CA LEU A 73 5.64 18.39 11.61
C LEU A 73 4.79 18.04 10.39
N VAL A 74 3.46 17.96 10.54
CA VAL A 74 2.55 17.68 9.42
C VAL A 74 2.53 18.84 8.42
N LEU A 75 2.47 20.08 8.91
CA LEU A 75 2.51 21.25 8.01
C LEU A 75 3.88 21.38 7.33
N GLY A 76 4.96 21.15 8.07
CA GLY A 76 6.32 21.18 7.56
C GLY A 76 6.58 20.12 6.50
N SER A 77 6.09 18.89 6.69
CA SER A 77 6.18 17.83 5.66
C SER A 77 5.36 18.18 4.43
N CYS A 78 4.17 18.77 4.58
CA CYS A 78 3.37 19.24 3.44
C CYS A 78 4.09 20.33 2.65
N VAL A 79 4.62 21.37 3.33
CA VAL A 79 5.36 22.46 2.69
C VAL A 79 6.62 21.95 2.02
N LEU A 80 7.41 21.12 2.70
CA LEU A 80 8.59 20.49 2.11
C LEU A 80 8.24 19.69 0.86
N SER A 81 7.16 18.89 0.92
CA SER A 81 6.70 18.10 -0.22
C SER A 81 6.25 18.98 -1.38
N MET A 82 5.53 20.07 -1.12
CA MET A 82 5.12 21.03 -2.15
C MET A 82 6.35 21.67 -2.81
N THR A 83 7.32 22.13 -2.02
CA THR A 83 8.57 22.71 -2.55
C THR A 83 9.36 21.71 -3.38
N MET A 84 9.48 20.46 -2.92
CA MET A 84 10.15 19.41 -3.67
C MET A 84 9.42 19.06 -4.97
N LEU A 85 8.09 19.02 -4.97
CA LEU A 85 7.29 18.78 -6.19
C LEU A 85 7.48 19.89 -7.23
N VAL A 86 7.51 21.16 -6.81
CA VAL A 86 7.83 22.29 -7.70
C VAL A 86 9.26 22.17 -8.23
N GLY A 87 10.22 21.82 -7.36
CA GLY A 87 11.61 21.59 -7.76
C GLY A 87 11.75 20.44 -8.77
N PHE A 88 11.08 19.32 -8.54
CA PHE A 88 11.06 18.19 -9.48
C PHE A 88 10.39 18.56 -10.79
N ARG A 89 9.31 19.35 -10.79
CA ARG A 89 8.69 19.85 -12.03
C ARG A 89 9.68 20.65 -12.89
N ALA A 90 10.55 21.43 -12.26
CA ALA A 90 11.59 22.21 -12.93
C ALA A 90 12.78 21.33 -13.38
N LEU A 91 13.12 20.28 -12.62
CA LEU A 91 14.24 19.39 -12.93
C LEU A 91 13.89 18.35 -14.00
N LEU A 92 12.66 17.84 -14.00
CA LEU A 92 12.18 16.78 -14.92
C LEU A 92 11.90 17.28 -16.34
N THR A 93 12.09 18.57 -16.63
CA THR A 93 12.20 19.07 -18.01
C THR A 93 13.53 18.70 -18.66
N THR A 94 14.54 18.33 -17.85
CA THR A 94 15.81 17.80 -18.32
C THR A 94 15.72 16.28 -18.40
N ASP A 95 16.27 15.70 -19.46
CA ASP A 95 16.31 14.25 -19.74
C ASP A 95 17.29 13.54 -18.79
N SER A 96 17.01 13.59 -17.49
CA SER A 96 17.92 13.22 -16.41
C SER A 96 17.44 11.97 -15.68
N ALA A 97 18.14 10.86 -15.89
CA ALA A 97 17.94 9.62 -15.15
C ALA A 97 18.07 9.81 -13.63
N ALA A 98 19.00 10.67 -13.18
CA ALA A 98 19.15 10.97 -11.76
C ALA A 98 17.92 11.66 -11.17
N ALA A 99 17.30 12.58 -11.93
CA ALA A 99 16.07 13.25 -11.52
C ALA A 99 14.89 12.28 -11.43
N ALA A 100 14.74 11.38 -12.40
CA ALA A 100 13.69 10.36 -12.39
C ALA A 100 13.84 9.37 -11.22
N LEU A 101 15.08 8.93 -10.93
CA LEU A 101 15.38 8.07 -9.78
C LEU A 101 15.09 8.79 -8.45
N ALA A 102 15.57 10.02 -8.29
CA ALA A 102 15.32 10.82 -7.09
C ALA A 102 13.81 11.08 -6.89
N PHE A 103 13.08 11.36 -7.97
CA PHE A 103 11.63 11.55 -7.92
C PHE A 103 10.89 10.27 -7.54
N TYR A 104 11.29 9.11 -8.06
CA TYR A 104 10.72 7.81 -7.68
C TYR A 104 10.84 7.55 -6.18
N VAL A 105 12.06 7.70 -5.65
CA VAL A 105 12.39 7.52 -4.22
C VAL A 105 11.61 8.53 -3.37
N PHE A 106 11.54 9.79 -3.80
CA PHE A 106 10.77 10.83 -3.13
C PHE A 106 9.28 10.47 -3.05
N VAL A 107 8.65 10.02 -4.14
CA VAL A 107 7.23 9.67 -4.16
C VAL A 107 6.92 8.49 -3.24
N ASP A 108 7.81 7.50 -3.15
CA ASP A 108 7.65 6.40 -2.20
C ASP A 108 7.70 6.88 -0.75
N ILE A 109 8.67 7.71 -0.40
CA ILE A 109 8.79 8.26 0.95
C ILE A 109 7.62 9.17 1.27
N PHE A 110 7.20 10.02 0.34
CA PHE A 110 6.03 10.89 0.46
C PHE A 110 4.78 10.09 0.84
N GLY A 111 4.52 8.99 0.11
CA GLY A 111 3.38 8.12 0.38
C GLY A 111 3.43 7.49 1.77
N VAL A 112 4.61 7.03 2.21
CA VAL A 112 4.78 6.46 3.55
C VAL A 112 4.61 7.54 4.64
N VAL A 113 5.31 8.67 4.53
CA VAL A 113 5.34 9.69 5.58
C VAL A 113 3.97 10.31 5.82
N LEU A 114 3.23 10.70 4.78
CA LEU A 114 1.91 11.33 4.96
C LEU A 114 0.86 10.34 5.49
N VAL A 115 0.89 9.09 5.02
CA VAL A 115 -0.01 8.04 5.50
C VAL A 115 0.29 7.70 6.97
N GLU A 116 1.56 7.56 7.35
CA GLU A 116 1.97 7.31 8.72
C GLU A 116 1.64 8.48 9.65
N GLN A 117 1.83 9.72 9.21
CA GLN A 117 1.41 10.91 9.96
C GLN A 117 -0.10 10.90 10.25
N PHE A 118 -0.91 10.54 9.26
CA PHE A 118 -2.36 10.41 9.41
C PHE A 118 -2.74 9.31 10.41
N TRP A 119 -2.19 8.10 10.27
CA TRP A 119 -2.50 7.00 11.18
C TRP A 119 -1.97 7.24 12.58
N SER A 120 -0.79 7.83 12.72
CA SER A 120 -0.22 8.23 14.02
C SER A 120 -1.13 9.21 14.75
N LEU A 121 -1.65 10.23 14.06
CA LEU A 121 -2.62 11.18 14.63
C LEU A 121 -3.91 10.46 15.05
N THR A 122 -4.45 9.62 14.17
CA THR A 122 -5.71 8.93 14.40
C THR A 122 -5.62 7.93 15.57
N ASN A 123 -4.52 7.18 15.66
CA ASN A 123 -4.24 6.21 16.72
C ASN A 123 -4.13 6.88 18.10
N THR A 124 -3.71 8.13 18.17
CA THR A 124 -3.71 8.89 19.43
C THR A 124 -5.07 9.44 19.83
N LEU A 125 -5.99 9.63 18.87
CA LEU A 125 -7.31 10.20 19.13
C LEU A 125 -8.33 9.16 19.57
N TYR A 126 -8.34 8.01 18.90
CA TYR A 126 -9.34 6.96 19.15
C TYR A 126 -8.71 5.83 19.99
N SER A 127 -9.41 5.38 21.03
CA SER A 127 -9.03 4.13 21.71
C SER A 127 -9.24 2.93 20.78
N SER A 128 -8.60 1.80 21.07
CA SER A 128 -8.78 0.56 20.30
C SER A 128 -10.26 0.16 20.17
N GLU A 129 -11.07 0.48 21.18
CA GLU A 129 -12.51 0.19 21.21
C GLU A 129 -13.33 1.15 20.32
N GLN A 130 -13.04 2.45 20.36
CA GLN A 130 -13.69 3.45 19.50
C GLN A 130 -13.22 3.33 18.04
N GLY A 131 -11.96 2.94 17.83
CA GLY A 131 -11.34 2.79 16.52
C GLY A 131 -12.04 1.76 15.63
N LYS A 132 -12.65 0.71 16.21
CA LYS A 132 -13.39 -0.31 15.45
C LYS A 132 -14.49 0.29 14.55
N ARG A 133 -15.15 1.36 14.99
CA ARG A 133 -16.19 2.05 14.20
C ARG A 133 -15.63 3.10 13.25
N TRP A 134 -14.62 3.85 13.69
CA TRP A 134 -14.12 5.01 12.93
C TRP A 134 -13.04 4.65 11.91
N TYR A 135 -12.18 3.66 12.14
CA TYR A 135 -11.12 3.30 11.19
C TYR A 135 -11.67 2.78 9.86
N GLY A 136 -12.82 2.11 9.88
CA GLY A 136 -13.51 1.72 8.65
C GLY A 136 -13.91 2.95 7.83
N PHE A 137 -14.63 3.89 8.45
CA PHE A 137 -15.05 5.14 7.81
C PHE A 137 -13.85 5.99 7.35
N LEU A 138 -12.84 6.19 8.20
CA LEU A 138 -11.65 6.95 7.83
C LEU A 138 -10.88 6.27 6.69
N GLY A 139 -10.75 4.95 6.74
CA GLY A 139 -10.08 4.15 5.72
C GLY A 139 -10.74 4.25 4.34
N THR A 140 -12.08 4.36 4.27
CA THR A 140 -12.76 4.55 2.97
C THR A 140 -12.40 5.88 2.32
N GLY A 141 -12.07 6.91 3.11
CA GLY A 141 -11.54 8.18 2.59
C GLY A 141 -10.28 7.97 1.76
N GLY A 142 -9.35 7.14 2.23
CA GLY A 142 -8.12 6.84 1.49
C GLY A 142 -8.34 6.00 0.23
N VAL A 143 -9.27 5.04 0.27
CA VAL A 143 -9.63 4.24 -0.91
C VAL A 143 -10.28 5.12 -1.98
N LEU A 144 -11.24 5.96 -1.60
CA LEU A 144 -11.89 6.90 -2.51
C LEU A 144 -10.92 7.95 -3.05
N GLY A 145 -10.04 8.48 -2.19
CA GLY A 145 -8.99 9.42 -2.59
C GLY A 145 -8.05 8.81 -3.62
N GLY A 146 -7.62 7.56 -3.41
CA GLY A 146 -6.77 6.88 -4.39
C GLY A 146 -7.48 6.55 -5.71
N LEU A 147 -8.72 6.06 -5.64
CA LEU A 147 -9.57 5.81 -6.81
C LEU A 147 -9.76 7.06 -7.66
N LEU A 148 -10.21 8.15 -7.03
CA LEU A 148 -10.52 9.41 -7.72
C LEU A 148 -9.25 10.16 -8.12
N GLY A 149 -8.15 10.02 -7.36
CA GLY A 149 -6.87 10.64 -7.69
C GLY A 149 -6.29 10.03 -8.96
N ALA A 150 -6.30 8.70 -9.06
CA ALA A 150 -5.86 7.99 -10.25
C ALA A 150 -6.81 8.19 -11.44
N ALA A 151 -8.12 8.27 -11.21
CA ALA A 151 -9.10 8.62 -12.25
C ALA A 151 -8.84 10.03 -12.80
N ALA A 152 -8.67 11.01 -11.90
CA ALA A 152 -8.38 12.39 -12.28
C ALA A 152 -7.06 12.50 -13.03
N ALA A 153 -5.99 11.83 -12.58
CA ALA A 153 -4.71 11.79 -13.32
C ALA A 153 -4.90 11.29 -14.76
N THR A 154 -5.68 10.22 -14.94
CA THR A 154 -6.01 9.66 -16.25
C THR A 154 -6.75 10.68 -17.13
N LEU A 155 -7.78 11.32 -16.58
CA LEU A 155 -8.61 12.28 -17.33
C LEU A 155 -7.84 13.53 -17.69
N ILE A 156 -7.01 14.03 -16.77
CA ILE A 156 -6.14 15.19 -17.00
C ILE A 156 -5.21 14.91 -18.17
N VAL A 157 -4.44 13.83 -18.12
CA VAL A 157 -3.46 13.52 -19.17
C VAL A 157 -4.11 13.18 -20.52
N LYS A 158 -5.31 12.55 -20.53
CA LYS A 158 -5.97 12.16 -21.80
C LYS A 158 -6.81 13.26 -22.45
N HIS A 159 -7.42 14.13 -21.66
CA HIS A 159 -8.46 15.06 -22.15
C HIS A 159 -8.12 16.53 -21.96
N THR A 160 -6.98 16.84 -21.36
CA THR A 160 -6.50 18.22 -21.25
C THR A 160 -5.15 18.37 -21.94
N SER A 161 -4.68 19.61 -22.09
CA SER A 161 -3.34 19.90 -22.62
C SER A 161 -2.23 19.72 -21.58
N LEU A 162 -2.55 19.21 -20.38
CA LEU A 162 -1.58 19.00 -19.31
C LEU A 162 -0.85 17.67 -19.48
N THR A 163 0.46 17.71 -19.28
CA THR A 163 1.37 16.56 -19.44
C THR A 163 1.65 15.86 -18.11
N THR A 164 2.33 14.70 -18.13
CA THR A 164 2.71 13.94 -16.94
C THR A 164 3.42 14.79 -15.86
N PRO A 165 4.43 15.63 -16.19
CA PRO A 165 5.05 16.52 -15.21
C PRO A 165 4.07 17.49 -14.56
N ASP A 166 3.03 17.95 -15.26
CA ASP A 166 2.07 18.94 -14.73
C ASP A 166 1.20 18.36 -13.61
N LEU A 167 1.06 17.03 -13.54
CA LEU A 167 0.41 16.35 -12.41
C LEU A 167 1.08 16.63 -11.06
N LEU A 168 2.39 16.97 -11.06
CA LEU A 168 3.09 17.37 -9.83
C LEU A 168 2.51 18.69 -9.28
N LEU A 169 2.17 19.63 -10.16
CA LEU A 169 1.55 20.91 -9.77
C LEU A 169 0.09 20.72 -9.32
N VAL A 170 -0.63 19.80 -9.96
CA VAL A 170 -1.97 19.38 -9.47
C VAL A 170 -1.87 18.82 -8.05
N ALA A 171 -0.88 17.98 -7.78
CA ALA A 171 -0.63 17.45 -6.43
C ALA A 171 -0.24 18.55 -5.43
N VAL A 172 0.52 19.56 -5.83
CA VAL A 172 0.79 20.76 -5.00
C VAL A 172 -0.50 21.47 -4.62
N GLY A 173 -1.42 21.68 -5.57
CA GLY A 173 -2.74 22.26 -5.31
C GLY A 173 -3.55 21.44 -4.30
N ILE A 174 -3.57 20.11 -4.44
CA ILE A 174 -4.26 19.20 -3.51
C ILE A 174 -3.59 19.22 -2.12
N LEU A 175 -2.26 19.30 -2.04
CA LEU A 175 -1.55 19.44 -0.76
C LEU A 175 -1.89 20.76 -0.06
N GLY A 176 -2.20 21.82 -0.80
CA GLY A 176 -2.79 23.04 -0.26
C GLY A 176 -4.10 22.75 0.51
N LEU A 177 -4.95 21.87 -0.02
CA LEU A 177 -6.17 21.42 0.68
C LEU A 177 -5.85 20.55 1.91
N VAL A 178 -4.80 19.72 1.85
CA VAL A 178 -4.34 18.97 3.03
C VAL A 178 -3.91 19.95 4.14
N VAL A 179 -3.17 21.00 3.80
CA VAL A 179 -2.77 22.04 4.76
C VAL A 179 -3.98 22.72 5.37
N THR A 180 -4.97 23.15 4.57
CA THR A 180 -6.17 23.82 5.10
C THR A 180 -6.99 22.91 6.02
N VAL A 181 -7.14 21.63 5.68
CA VAL A 181 -7.82 20.65 6.53
C VAL A 181 -7.05 20.41 7.84
N ASN A 182 -5.72 20.34 7.83
CA ASN A 182 -4.93 20.19 9.05
C ASN A 182 -4.99 21.44 9.95
N LEU A 183 -5.03 22.64 9.37
CA LEU A 183 -5.27 23.87 10.12
C LEU A 183 -6.67 23.89 10.74
N ALA A 184 -7.69 23.40 10.02
CA ALA A 184 -9.03 23.24 10.58
C ALA A 184 -9.03 22.22 11.74
N LEU A 185 -8.40 21.06 11.58
CA LEU A 185 -8.24 20.05 12.64
C LEU A 185 -7.55 20.64 13.88
N ALA A 186 -6.55 21.50 13.70
CA ALA A 186 -5.91 22.23 14.81
C ALA A 186 -6.89 23.14 15.55
N ARG A 187 -7.70 23.92 14.83
CA ARG A 187 -8.75 24.78 15.43
C ARG A 187 -9.78 23.97 16.21
N TYR A 188 -10.04 22.71 15.84
CA TYR A 188 -10.94 21.81 16.56
C TYR A 188 -10.28 21.08 17.76
N GLY A 189 -9.05 21.47 18.13
CA GLY A 189 -8.31 20.92 19.28
C GLY A 189 -7.84 19.48 19.09
N VAL A 190 -7.78 18.99 17.83
CA VAL A 190 -7.43 17.60 17.53
C VAL A 190 -5.97 17.32 17.88
N PHE A 191 -5.06 18.23 17.55
CA PHE A 191 -3.64 18.07 17.84
C PHE A 191 -3.31 18.20 19.34
N GLU A 192 -4.10 18.95 20.10
CA GLU A 192 -3.98 19.05 21.56
C GLU A 192 -4.46 17.76 22.24
N ALA A 193 -5.60 17.21 21.78
CA ALA A 193 -6.11 15.93 22.27
C ALA A 193 -5.12 14.77 22.02
N ALA A 194 -4.33 14.85 20.95
CA ALA A 194 -3.31 13.88 20.57
C ALA A 194 -1.95 14.06 21.30
N ALA A 195 -1.78 15.09 22.12
CA ALA A 195 -0.52 15.39 22.79
C ALA A 195 -0.23 14.49 24.01
N ASN A 196 -1.25 13.87 24.60
CA ASN A 196 -1.07 12.92 25.70
C ASN A 196 -0.57 11.57 25.17
N PRO A 197 0.65 11.13 25.50
CA PRO A 197 1.15 9.82 25.07
C PRO A 197 0.28 8.74 25.71
N ARG A 198 -0.25 7.83 24.88
CA ARG A 198 -0.64 6.50 25.37
C ARG A 198 0.60 5.61 25.27
N ASP A 199 0.92 4.93 26.36
CA ASP A 199 2.01 3.95 26.37
C ASP A 199 1.77 2.93 25.26
N THR A 200 2.61 3.01 24.23
CA THR A 200 2.66 2.04 23.16
C THR A 200 3.77 1.08 23.54
N GLU A 201 3.38 -0.06 24.11
CA GLU A 201 4.31 -1.13 24.44
C GLU A 201 5.10 -1.54 23.18
N ARG A 202 6.42 -1.64 23.32
CA ARG A 202 7.29 -2.07 22.22
C ARG A 202 6.97 -3.54 21.88
N PRO A 203 6.84 -3.90 20.61
CA PRO A 203 6.59 -5.28 20.22
C PRO A 203 7.75 -6.19 20.64
N ALA A 204 7.43 -7.32 21.29
CA ALA A 204 8.40 -8.33 21.70
C ALA A 204 8.35 -9.53 20.72
N PRO A 205 9.26 -9.60 19.71
CA PRO A 205 9.17 -10.58 18.62
C PRO A 205 9.29 -12.05 19.06
N ARG A 206 9.86 -12.31 20.25
CA ARG A 206 10.08 -13.68 20.76
C ARG A 206 8.78 -14.44 21.06
N GLN A 207 7.68 -13.73 21.35
CA GLN A 207 6.39 -14.37 21.62
C GLN A 207 5.70 -14.84 20.33
N LEU A 208 5.93 -14.14 19.20
CA LEU A 208 5.36 -14.50 17.89
C LEU A 208 5.86 -15.87 17.39
N LEU A 209 7.13 -16.18 17.63
CA LEU A 209 7.79 -17.41 17.18
C LEU A 209 7.45 -18.64 18.02
N ARG A 210 6.72 -18.47 19.13
CA ARG A 210 6.34 -19.58 20.02
C ARG A 210 4.97 -20.16 19.72
N ASP A 211 4.07 -19.37 19.13
CA ASP A 211 2.72 -19.80 18.81
C ASP A 211 2.63 -20.17 17.32
N ARG A 212 2.36 -21.46 17.06
CA ARG A 212 2.24 -22.01 15.71
C ARG A 212 1.16 -21.31 14.89
N TYR A 213 0.03 -20.93 15.51
CA TYR A 213 -1.05 -20.24 14.83
C TYR A 213 -0.59 -18.85 14.37
N LEU A 214 0.04 -18.08 15.26
CA LEU A 214 0.58 -16.76 14.92
C LEU A 214 1.70 -16.82 13.86
N MET A 215 2.54 -17.86 13.89
CA MET A 215 3.52 -18.09 12.82
C MET A 215 2.86 -18.32 11.46
N LEU A 216 1.79 -19.11 11.40
CA LEU A 216 1.05 -19.36 10.15
C LEU A 216 0.34 -18.09 9.65
N VAL A 217 -0.22 -17.28 10.56
CA VAL A 217 -0.76 -15.96 10.21
C VAL A 217 0.34 -15.08 9.63
N GLY A 218 1.49 -15.00 10.30
CA GLY A 218 2.66 -14.27 9.83
C GLY A 218 3.12 -14.73 8.44
N ALA A 219 3.35 -16.03 8.26
CA ALA A 219 3.74 -16.61 6.98
C ALA A 219 2.75 -16.27 5.86
N THR A 220 1.45 -16.36 6.12
CA THR A 220 0.40 -16.00 5.16
C THR A 220 0.48 -14.53 4.73
N VAL A 221 0.71 -13.61 5.68
CA VAL A 221 0.84 -12.18 5.36
C VAL A 221 2.14 -11.91 4.61
N LEU A 222 3.24 -12.54 5.02
CA LEU A 222 4.57 -12.31 4.47
C LEU A 222 4.74 -12.90 3.06
N LEU A 223 4.11 -14.03 2.73
CA LEU A 223 4.11 -14.59 1.38
C LEU A 223 3.47 -13.63 0.37
N ALA A 224 2.41 -12.93 0.75
CA ALA A 224 1.82 -11.87 -0.06
C ALA A 224 2.81 -10.73 -0.35
N GLN A 225 3.72 -10.45 0.60
CA GLN A 225 4.73 -9.40 0.46
C GLN A 225 5.90 -9.80 -0.43
N VAL A 226 6.14 -11.12 -0.62
CA VAL A 226 7.08 -11.63 -1.64
C VAL A 226 6.47 -11.58 -3.03
N ALA A 227 5.19 -11.93 -3.16
CA ALA A 227 4.49 -11.90 -4.45
C ALA A 227 4.34 -10.48 -5.01
N GLU A 228 4.12 -9.48 -4.16
CA GLU A 228 3.91 -8.08 -4.58
C GLU A 228 5.00 -7.54 -5.54
N PRO A 229 6.31 -7.55 -5.21
CA PRO A 229 7.35 -7.05 -6.10
C PRO A 229 7.49 -7.87 -7.38
N LEU A 230 7.26 -9.19 -7.35
CA LEU A 230 7.30 -10.05 -8.55
C LEU A 230 6.24 -9.58 -9.57
N VAL A 231 5.00 -9.49 -9.12
CA VAL A 231 3.87 -9.04 -9.94
C VAL A 231 4.05 -7.60 -10.40
N GLU A 232 4.56 -6.72 -9.54
CA GLU A 232 4.86 -5.32 -9.92
C GLU A 232 5.90 -5.25 -11.02
N TYR A 233 6.96 -6.06 -10.96
CA TYR A 233 8.01 -6.07 -11.97
C TYR A 233 7.48 -6.59 -13.31
N GLU A 234 6.80 -7.73 -13.31
CA GLU A 234 6.20 -8.31 -14.52
C GLU A 234 5.22 -7.33 -15.17
N PHE A 235 4.34 -6.71 -14.36
CA PHE A 235 3.41 -5.69 -14.84
C PHE A 235 4.14 -4.47 -15.44
N MET A 236 5.12 -3.91 -14.73
CA MET A 236 5.84 -2.72 -15.19
C MET A 236 6.68 -2.99 -16.43
N LYS A 237 7.22 -4.21 -16.59
CA LYS A 237 7.91 -4.62 -17.83
C LYS A 237 6.93 -4.69 -19.00
N MET A 238 5.73 -5.23 -18.79
CA MET A 238 4.70 -5.20 -19.84
C MET A 238 4.27 -3.78 -20.21
N VAL A 239 4.18 -2.87 -19.23
CA VAL A 239 3.88 -1.47 -19.49
C VAL A 239 4.99 -0.80 -20.29
N GLU A 240 6.26 -1.04 -19.95
CA GLU A 240 7.43 -0.55 -20.70
C GLU A 240 7.37 -0.94 -22.18
N LEU A 241 7.05 -2.22 -22.45
CA LEU A 241 7.01 -2.78 -23.80
C LEU A 241 5.82 -2.27 -24.64
N ASN A 242 4.71 -1.92 -24.01
CA ASN A 242 3.46 -1.54 -24.73
C ASN A 242 3.25 -0.02 -24.83
N TYR A 243 3.88 0.77 -23.95
CA TYR A 243 3.74 2.22 -23.94
C TYR A 243 5.10 2.90 -23.94
N THR A 244 5.55 3.38 -25.11
CA THR A 244 6.81 4.12 -25.26
C THR A 244 6.66 5.60 -24.89
N GLU A 245 5.50 6.19 -25.18
CA GLU A 245 5.18 7.59 -24.90
C GLU A 245 4.82 7.80 -23.42
N LEU A 246 5.37 8.86 -22.81
CA LEU A 246 5.33 9.11 -21.36
C LEU A 246 3.90 9.32 -20.85
N ASP A 247 3.12 10.14 -21.54
CA ASP A 247 1.78 10.53 -21.13
C ASP A 247 0.79 9.38 -21.28
N ALA A 248 0.87 8.62 -22.38
CA ALA A 248 0.11 7.39 -22.60
C ALA A 248 0.41 6.34 -21.53
N ARG A 249 1.69 6.18 -21.16
CA ARG A 249 2.12 5.29 -20.08
C ARG A 249 1.53 5.72 -18.73
N THR A 250 1.64 7.00 -18.38
CA THR A 250 1.09 7.56 -17.14
C THR A 250 -0.42 7.40 -17.09
N ALA A 251 -1.11 7.69 -18.18
CA ALA A 251 -2.56 7.55 -18.27
C ALA A 251 -3.01 6.10 -18.10
N PHE A 252 -2.29 5.13 -18.69
CA PHE A 252 -2.59 3.71 -18.51
C PHE A 252 -2.37 3.24 -17.07
N ILE A 253 -1.22 3.56 -16.47
CA ILE A 253 -0.92 3.18 -15.07
C ILE A 253 -1.96 3.80 -14.13
N SER A 254 -2.31 5.07 -14.33
CA SER A 254 -3.33 5.78 -13.56
C SER A 254 -4.71 5.12 -13.71
N TRP A 255 -5.10 4.78 -14.94
CA TRP A 255 -6.37 4.12 -15.21
C TRP A 255 -6.47 2.76 -14.52
N LEU A 256 -5.39 1.97 -14.56
CA LEU A 256 -5.35 0.66 -13.91
C LEU A 256 -5.43 0.80 -12.38
N PHE A 257 -4.73 1.78 -11.78
CA PHE A 257 -4.82 2.05 -10.34
C PHE A 257 -6.23 2.49 -9.92
N SER A 258 -6.91 3.28 -10.75
CA SER A 258 -8.31 3.63 -10.52
C SER A 258 -9.21 2.39 -10.59
N THR A 259 -9.07 1.58 -11.63
CA THR A 259 -9.82 0.33 -11.81
C THR A 259 -9.61 -0.63 -10.65
N MET A 260 -8.37 -0.78 -10.17
CA MET A 260 -8.03 -1.57 -9.00
C MET A 260 -8.73 -1.06 -7.73
N GLY A 261 -8.78 0.26 -7.53
CA GLY A 261 -9.53 0.88 -6.44
C GLY A 261 -11.03 0.59 -6.50
N LEU A 262 -11.60 0.64 -7.71
CA LEU A 262 -13.02 0.35 -7.95
C LEU A 262 -13.34 -1.12 -7.69
N VAL A 263 -12.54 -2.03 -8.23
CA VAL A 263 -12.65 -3.47 -7.98
C VAL A 263 -12.53 -3.76 -6.49
N SER A 264 -11.55 -3.18 -5.79
CA SER A 264 -11.41 -3.34 -4.34
C SER A 264 -12.65 -2.88 -3.57
N LEU A 265 -13.29 -1.78 -3.98
CA LEU A 265 -14.51 -1.28 -3.35
C LEU A 265 -15.69 -2.23 -3.59
N LEU A 266 -15.89 -2.66 -4.83
CA LEU A 266 -16.97 -3.59 -5.21
C LEU A 266 -16.81 -4.95 -4.54
N VAL A 267 -15.59 -5.49 -4.50
CA VAL A 267 -15.27 -6.74 -3.79
C VAL A 267 -15.57 -6.60 -2.29
N ASN A 268 -15.23 -5.47 -1.67
CA ASN A 268 -15.52 -5.24 -0.24
C ASN A 268 -17.01 -5.14 0.05
N LEU A 269 -17.79 -4.47 -0.80
CA LEU A 269 -19.21 -4.21 -0.54
C LEU A 269 -20.11 -5.37 -0.95
N ALA A 270 -19.79 -6.07 -2.05
CA ALA A 270 -20.65 -7.12 -2.60
C ALA A 270 -20.12 -8.53 -2.30
N ILE A 271 -18.84 -8.80 -2.59
CA ILE A 271 -18.30 -10.17 -2.59
C ILE A 271 -17.90 -10.61 -1.18
N THR A 272 -17.22 -9.74 -0.43
CA THR A 272 -16.68 -10.05 0.90
C THR A 272 -17.76 -10.52 1.89
N PRO A 273 -18.91 -9.83 2.04
CA PRO A 273 -19.96 -10.27 2.96
C PRO A 273 -20.55 -11.64 2.57
N VAL A 274 -20.71 -11.90 1.26
CA VAL A 274 -21.24 -13.17 0.74
C VAL A 274 -20.26 -14.31 1.02
N VAL A 275 -18.99 -14.13 0.66
CA VAL A 275 -17.95 -15.14 0.88
C VAL A 275 -17.79 -15.43 2.37
N HIS A 276 -17.72 -14.41 3.23
CA HIS A 276 -17.61 -14.62 4.67
C HIS A 276 -18.83 -15.30 5.28
N ARG A 277 -20.04 -14.98 4.82
CA ARG A 277 -21.28 -15.59 5.31
C ARG A 277 -21.42 -17.06 4.93
N TYR A 278 -21.12 -17.43 3.67
CA TYR A 278 -21.40 -18.77 3.15
C TYR A 278 -20.18 -19.70 3.12
N LEU A 279 -18.98 -19.16 2.90
CA LEU A 279 -17.74 -19.96 2.74
C LEU A 279 -16.76 -19.77 3.91
N GLY A 280 -16.99 -18.77 4.76
CA GLY A 280 -16.20 -18.48 5.95
C GLY A 280 -14.91 -17.70 5.68
N VAL A 281 -14.18 -17.43 6.76
CA VAL A 281 -12.97 -16.57 6.77
C VAL A 281 -11.84 -17.15 5.93
N VAL A 282 -11.63 -18.47 6.01
CA VAL A 282 -10.56 -19.18 5.30
C VAL A 282 -10.72 -19.04 3.78
N ALA A 283 -11.94 -19.13 3.25
CA ALA A 283 -12.20 -18.95 1.84
C ALA A 283 -11.82 -17.54 1.37
N GLY A 284 -12.10 -16.52 2.19
CA GLY A 284 -11.69 -15.15 1.91
C GLY A 284 -10.17 -14.97 1.86
N LEU A 285 -9.41 -15.67 2.71
CA LEU A 285 -7.93 -15.68 2.65
C LEU A 285 -7.39 -16.39 1.42
N MET A 286 -8.05 -17.48 0.99
CA MET A 286 -7.65 -18.25 -0.20
C MET A 286 -7.92 -17.51 -1.51
N THR A 287 -8.85 -16.56 -1.52
CA THR A 287 -9.30 -15.88 -2.75
C THR A 287 -8.15 -15.16 -3.47
N GLN A 288 -7.30 -14.44 -2.73
CA GLN A 288 -6.18 -13.71 -3.32
C GLN A 288 -5.13 -14.64 -3.97
N PRO A 289 -4.52 -15.61 -3.26
CA PRO A 289 -3.54 -16.49 -3.88
C PRO A 289 -4.13 -17.36 -5.00
N LEU A 290 -5.41 -17.76 -4.92
CA LEU A 290 -6.06 -18.51 -6.00
C LEU A 290 -6.19 -17.67 -7.27
N LEU A 291 -6.74 -16.46 -7.16
CA LEU A 291 -6.93 -15.61 -8.33
C LEU A 291 -5.60 -15.20 -8.93
N LEU A 292 -4.61 -14.85 -8.09
CA LEU A 292 -3.27 -14.55 -8.54
C LEU A 292 -2.64 -15.75 -9.27
N PHE A 293 -2.74 -16.96 -8.73
CA PHE A 293 -2.25 -18.18 -9.37
C PHE A 293 -2.81 -18.36 -10.79
N PHE A 294 -4.14 -18.22 -10.97
CA PHE A 294 -4.74 -18.36 -12.30
C PHE A 294 -4.37 -17.23 -13.26
N CYS A 295 -4.26 -15.99 -12.78
CA CYS A 295 -3.79 -14.87 -13.60
C CYS A 295 -2.32 -15.06 -14.03
N THR A 296 -1.46 -15.52 -13.13
CA THR A 296 -0.06 -15.84 -13.44
C THR A 296 0.06 -17.02 -14.39
N PHE A 297 -0.78 -18.04 -14.24
CA PHE A 297 -0.84 -19.15 -15.19
C PHE A 297 -1.21 -18.65 -16.61
N GLY A 298 -2.22 -17.79 -16.72
CA GLY A 298 -2.57 -17.13 -17.98
C GLY A 298 -1.42 -16.31 -18.57
N PHE A 299 -0.68 -15.58 -17.71
CA PHE A 299 0.49 -14.80 -18.11
C PHE A 299 1.63 -15.67 -18.65
N ILE A 300 1.90 -16.84 -18.04
CA ILE A 300 2.91 -17.79 -18.53
C ILE A 300 2.55 -18.32 -19.91
N LEU A 301 1.27 -18.65 -20.13
CA LEU A 301 0.80 -19.13 -21.44
C LEU A 301 0.85 -18.01 -22.49
N SER A 302 0.57 -16.78 -22.10
CA SER A 302 0.54 -15.62 -22.99
C SER A 302 0.98 -14.36 -22.26
N PRO A 303 2.27 -13.97 -22.35
CA PRO A 303 2.82 -12.79 -21.68
C PRO A 303 2.30 -11.49 -22.31
N THR A 304 1.05 -11.12 -22.02
CA THR A 304 0.39 -9.91 -22.52
C THR A 304 0.13 -8.92 -21.40
N LEU A 305 -0.01 -7.64 -21.78
CA LEU A 305 -0.34 -6.58 -20.83
C LEU A 305 -1.67 -6.85 -20.11
N VAL A 306 -2.63 -7.49 -20.78
CA VAL A 306 -3.92 -7.85 -20.17
C VAL A 306 -3.72 -8.81 -18.99
N PHE A 307 -2.93 -9.87 -19.16
CA PHE A 307 -2.63 -10.80 -18.07
C PHE A 307 -1.77 -10.15 -16.98
N GLY A 308 -0.78 -9.32 -17.33
CA GLY A 308 0.00 -8.55 -16.35
C GLY A 308 -0.88 -7.59 -15.53
N SER A 309 -1.83 -6.91 -16.17
CA SER A 309 -2.84 -6.09 -15.49
C SER A 309 -3.78 -6.91 -14.61
N ALA A 310 -4.22 -8.08 -15.08
CA ALA A 310 -5.06 -8.98 -14.30
C ALA A 310 -4.33 -9.51 -13.05
N MET A 311 -3.04 -9.87 -13.16
CA MET A 311 -2.20 -10.22 -12.02
C MET A 311 -2.11 -9.04 -11.04
N LYS A 312 -1.87 -7.83 -11.53
CA LYS A 312 -1.76 -6.63 -10.69
C LYS A 312 -3.04 -6.31 -9.92
N VAL A 313 -4.19 -6.39 -10.60
CA VAL A 313 -5.52 -6.19 -9.99
C VAL A 313 -5.82 -7.30 -8.97
N SER A 314 -5.45 -8.55 -9.26
CA SER A 314 -5.67 -9.69 -8.37
C SER A 314 -4.81 -9.60 -7.10
N ASP A 315 -3.56 -9.19 -7.22
CA ASP A 315 -2.68 -8.97 -6.08
C ASP A 315 -3.20 -7.82 -5.19
N ARG A 316 -3.23 -6.60 -5.72
CA ARG A 316 -3.50 -5.41 -4.90
C ARG A 316 -4.98 -5.16 -4.63
N GLY A 317 -5.85 -5.39 -5.62
CA GLY A 317 -7.30 -5.19 -5.48
C GLY A 317 -7.92 -6.10 -4.43
N LEU A 318 -7.47 -7.36 -4.35
CA LEU A 318 -7.93 -8.30 -3.32
C LEU A 318 -7.23 -8.09 -1.96
N SER A 319 -5.95 -7.67 -1.97
CA SER A 319 -5.22 -7.31 -0.75
C SER A 319 -5.94 -6.26 0.08
N TYR A 320 -6.44 -5.21 -0.57
CA TYR A 320 -7.12 -4.10 0.09
C TYR A 320 -8.60 -4.37 0.40
N SER A 321 -9.13 -5.51 -0.04
CA SER A 321 -10.52 -5.88 0.13
C SER A 321 -10.73 -7.11 0.99
N ILE A 322 -11.12 -8.23 0.37
CA ILE A 322 -11.50 -9.46 1.06
C ILE A 322 -10.36 -10.01 1.93
N ASN A 323 -9.10 -9.89 1.48
CA ASN A 323 -7.98 -10.42 2.23
C ASN A 323 -7.72 -9.59 3.49
N ARG A 324 -7.85 -8.26 3.42
CA ARG A 324 -7.76 -7.39 4.60
C ARG A 324 -8.83 -7.74 5.62
N ALA A 325 -10.09 -7.86 5.18
CA ALA A 325 -11.19 -8.21 6.07
C ALA A 325 -10.98 -9.60 6.70
N SER A 326 -10.55 -10.58 5.92
CA SER A 326 -10.31 -11.95 6.41
C SER A 326 -9.15 -12.02 7.40
N LYS A 327 -8.06 -11.29 7.15
CA LYS A 327 -6.90 -11.20 8.06
C LYS A 327 -7.29 -10.64 9.42
N GLU A 328 -8.15 -9.62 9.46
CA GLU A 328 -8.61 -9.03 10.72
C GLU A 328 -9.40 -10.04 11.58
N LEU A 329 -10.19 -10.91 10.95
CA LEU A 329 -10.95 -11.97 11.64
C LEU A 329 -10.05 -13.06 12.25
N LEU A 330 -8.84 -13.27 11.73
CA LEU A 330 -7.87 -14.23 12.28
C LEU A 330 -7.34 -13.81 13.65
N TYR A 331 -7.37 -12.53 13.98
CA TYR A 331 -6.86 -12.00 15.25
C TYR A 331 -7.91 -11.96 16.36
N ILE A 332 -9.18 -12.23 16.06
CA ILE A 332 -10.28 -12.26 17.03
C ILE A 332 -10.10 -13.34 18.11
N PRO A 333 -9.76 -14.61 17.79
CA PRO A 333 -9.64 -15.65 18.81
C PRO A 333 -8.36 -15.56 19.66
N ILE A 334 -7.43 -14.66 19.32
CA ILE A 334 -6.15 -14.51 20.00
C ILE A 334 -6.24 -13.43 21.08
N HIS A 335 -5.51 -13.60 22.18
CA HIS A 335 -5.42 -12.58 23.22
C HIS A 335 -4.98 -11.21 22.64
N PRO A 336 -5.69 -10.10 22.93
CA PRO A 336 -5.47 -8.80 22.27
C PRO A 336 -4.02 -8.30 22.31
N HIS A 337 -3.32 -8.56 23.42
CA HIS A 337 -1.91 -8.19 23.61
C HIS A 337 -0.99 -8.86 22.57
N LEU A 338 -1.16 -10.17 22.36
CA LEU A 338 -0.35 -10.93 21.39
C LEU A 338 -0.67 -10.52 19.95
N SER A 339 -1.95 -10.31 19.63
CA SER A 339 -2.38 -9.81 18.31
C SER A 339 -1.77 -8.44 17.98
N TYR A 340 -1.70 -7.54 18.96
CA TYR A 340 -1.11 -6.22 18.77
C TYR A 340 0.40 -6.30 18.48
N GLN A 341 1.14 -7.07 19.28
CA GLN A 341 2.57 -7.25 19.07
C GLN A 341 2.89 -7.94 17.74
N ALA A 342 2.08 -8.94 17.36
CA ALA A 342 2.20 -9.64 16.10
C ALA A 342 2.02 -8.71 14.91
N LYS A 343 0.92 -7.95 14.88
CA LYS A 343 0.65 -6.97 13.82
C LYS A 343 1.75 -5.93 13.72
N ALA A 344 2.17 -5.36 14.85
CA ALA A 344 3.23 -4.37 14.87
C ALA A 344 4.55 -4.91 14.30
N TRP A 345 4.94 -6.14 14.63
CA TRP A 345 6.16 -6.74 14.08
C TRP A 345 6.04 -7.04 12.58
N ILE A 346 4.92 -7.66 12.17
CA ILE A 346 4.67 -7.99 10.77
C ILE A 346 4.67 -6.70 9.95
N ASP A 347 3.87 -5.69 10.31
CA ASP A 347 3.69 -4.45 9.55
C ASP A 347 4.96 -3.59 9.53
N MET A 348 5.70 -3.51 10.64
CA MET A 348 6.87 -2.62 10.73
C MET A 348 8.13 -3.23 10.11
N PHE A 349 8.39 -4.52 10.33
CA PHE A 349 9.61 -5.19 9.90
C PHE A 349 9.34 -6.19 8.77
N GLY A 350 8.36 -7.07 8.97
CA GLY A 350 8.04 -8.15 8.04
C GLY A 350 7.73 -7.68 6.63
N TYR A 351 6.81 -6.73 6.46
CA TYR A 351 6.42 -6.20 5.14
C TYR A 351 7.62 -5.69 4.34
N ARG A 352 8.52 -4.94 4.99
CA ARG A 352 9.67 -4.31 4.31
C ARG A 352 10.72 -5.35 3.92
N VAL A 353 11.05 -6.25 4.84
CA VAL A 353 12.06 -7.29 4.59
C VAL A 353 11.60 -8.26 3.51
N PHE A 354 10.34 -8.70 3.55
CA PHE A 354 9.83 -9.66 2.56
C PHE A 354 9.61 -9.00 1.18
N LYS A 355 9.31 -7.71 1.14
CA LYS A 355 9.32 -6.95 -0.12
C LYS A 355 10.73 -6.84 -0.72
N VAL A 356 11.75 -6.58 0.11
CA VAL A 356 13.15 -6.62 -0.32
C VAL A 356 13.55 -8.02 -0.75
N LEU A 357 13.11 -9.07 -0.05
CA LEU A 357 13.34 -10.46 -0.45
C LEU A 357 12.79 -10.73 -1.85
N GLY A 358 11.55 -10.32 -2.14
CA GLY A 358 11.00 -10.46 -3.49
C GLY A 358 11.80 -9.68 -4.55
N ALA A 359 12.28 -8.48 -4.22
CA ALA A 359 13.19 -7.73 -5.12
C ALA A 359 14.52 -8.45 -5.37
N VAL A 360 15.11 -9.07 -4.34
CA VAL A 360 16.33 -9.87 -4.46
C VAL A 360 16.10 -11.13 -5.29
N LEU A 361 14.94 -11.79 -5.12
CA LEU A 361 14.58 -12.96 -5.94
C LEU A 361 14.47 -12.60 -7.42
N ILE A 362 13.96 -11.41 -7.76
CA ILE A 362 13.95 -10.92 -9.15
C ILE A 362 15.38 -10.80 -9.65
N LEU A 363 16.26 -10.08 -8.94
CA LEU A 363 17.66 -9.90 -9.36
C LEU A 363 18.41 -11.22 -9.51
N LEU A 364 18.12 -12.18 -8.62
CA LEU A 364 18.71 -13.51 -8.68
C LEU A 364 18.33 -14.24 -9.96
N LEU A 365 17.07 -14.15 -10.40
CA LEU A 365 16.58 -14.82 -11.62
C LEU A 365 16.86 -14.05 -12.90
N THR A 366 16.90 -12.71 -12.89
CA THR A 366 17.02 -11.90 -14.11
C THR A 366 18.42 -11.33 -14.36
N GLY A 367 19.31 -11.32 -13.37
CA GLY A 367 20.62 -10.67 -13.51
C GLY A 367 21.80 -11.45 -12.96
N TRP A 368 21.64 -12.22 -11.88
CA TRP A 368 22.77 -12.89 -11.21
C TRP A 368 22.97 -14.35 -11.62
N LEU A 369 21.90 -15.05 -12.01
CA LEU A 369 22.00 -16.39 -12.57
C LEU A 369 22.08 -16.31 -14.10
N PRO A 370 22.85 -17.19 -14.76
CA PRO A 370 22.93 -17.29 -16.23
C PRO A 370 21.70 -18.02 -16.81
N VAL A 371 20.51 -17.77 -16.26
CA VAL A 371 19.26 -18.42 -16.64
C VAL A 371 18.40 -17.39 -17.37
N ASP A 372 18.37 -17.45 -18.70
CA ASP A 372 17.57 -16.55 -19.56
C ASP A 372 16.09 -16.95 -19.60
N GLU A 373 15.45 -17.14 -18.44
CA GLU A 373 14.01 -17.48 -18.40
C GLU A 373 13.09 -16.25 -18.56
N GLY A 374 13.65 -15.04 -18.56
CA GLY A 374 12.92 -13.79 -18.82
C GLY A 374 11.69 -13.61 -17.93
N LEU A 375 10.60 -13.08 -18.50
CA LEU A 375 9.33 -12.87 -17.79
C LEU A 375 8.61 -14.17 -17.43
N VAL A 376 8.83 -15.24 -18.18
CA VAL A 376 8.13 -16.52 -17.95
C VAL A 376 8.68 -17.24 -16.72
N GLY A 377 10.00 -17.19 -16.49
CA GLY A 377 10.62 -17.74 -15.27
C GLY A 377 10.13 -17.05 -13.99
N LEU A 378 9.96 -15.73 -14.04
CA LEU A 378 9.35 -14.99 -12.93
C LEU A 378 7.90 -15.42 -12.68
N GLY A 379 7.14 -15.70 -13.75
CA GLY A 379 5.79 -16.26 -13.64
C GLY A 379 5.78 -17.58 -12.88
N TRP A 380 6.70 -18.50 -13.17
CA TRP A 380 6.84 -19.77 -12.44
C TRP A 380 7.18 -19.57 -10.96
N LEU A 381 8.06 -18.61 -10.65
CA LEU A 381 8.36 -18.23 -9.27
C LEU A 381 7.11 -17.68 -8.57
N THR A 382 6.37 -16.77 -9.20
CA THR A 382 5.12 -16.19 -8.68
C THR A 382 4.08 -17.28 -8.41
N MET A 383 3.90 -18.24 -9.34
CA MET A 383 3.01 -19.40 -9.13
C MET A 383 3.47 -20.26 -7.95
N SER A 384 4.77 -20.51 -7.82
CA SER A 384 5.33 -21.31 -6.72
C SER A 384 5.09 -20.66 -5.36
N VAL A 385 5.24 -19.33 -5.28
CA VAL A 385 4.89 -18.54 -4.08
C VAL A 385 3.39 -18.66 -3.79
N CYS A 386 2.52 -18.61 -4.82
CA CYS A 386 1.08 -18.78 -4.64
C CYS A 386 0.72 -20.19 -4.12
N VAL A 387 1.35 -21.24 -4.63
CA VAL A 387 1.15 -22.62 -4.14
C VAL A 387 1.55 -22.73 -2.67
N LEU A 388 2.74 -22.24 -2.31
CA LEU A 388 3.20 -22.23 -0.93
C LEU A 388 2.25 -21.43 -0.03
N TRP A 389 1.70 -20.33 -0.54
CA TRP A 389 0.71 -19.52 0.16
C TRP A 389 -0.60 -20.29 0.37
N LEU A 390 -1.14 -20.95 -0.65
CA LEU A 390 -2.35 -21.78 -0.52
C LEU A 390 -2.18 -22.92 0.48
N VAL A 391 -1.02 -23.58 0.46
CA VAL A 391 -0.66 -24.63 1.41
C VAL A 391 -0.61 -24.07 2.84
N THR A 392 0.02 -22.91 3.02
CA THR A 392 0.10 -22.23 4.33
C THR A 392 -1.29 -21.86 4.87
N VAL A 393 -2.17 -21.32 4.02
CA VAL A 393 -3.55 -21.02 4.40
C VAL A 393 -4.33 -22.29 4.75
N SER A 394 -4.07 -23.40 4.06
CA SER A 394 -4.71 -24.69 4.35
C SER A 394 -4.31 -25.25 5.72
N TYR A 395 -3.05 -25.09 6.12
CA TYR A 395 -2.61 -25.43 7.47
C TYR A 395 -3.18 -24.47 8.52
N LEU A 396 -3.18 -23.17 8.24
CA LEU A 396 -3.79 -22.15 9.10
C LEU A 396 -5.28 -22.44 9.34
N ALA A 397 -6.01 -22.90 8.31
CA ALA A 397 -7.42 -23.23 8.40
C ALA A 397 -7.71 -24.35 9.43
N ARG A 398 -6.80 -25.34 9.55
CA ARG A 398 -6.94 -26.43 10.51
C ARG A 398 -6.81 -25.93 11.94
N GLU A 399 -5.79 -25.11 12.19
CA GLU A 399 -5.56 -24.50 13.52
C GLU A 399 -6.68 -23.51 13.88
N TYR A 400 -7.13 -22.68 12.94
CA TYR A 400 -8.22 -21.73 13.15
C TYR A 400 -9.53 -22.41 13.57
N ARG A 401 -9.89 -23.52 12.92
CA ARG A 401 -11.08 -24.30 13.28
C ARG A 401 -10.97 -24.97 14.65
N GLY A 402 -9.76 -25.25 15.13
CA GLY A 402 -9.53 -25.76 16.49
C GLY A 402 -9.71 -24.70 17.58
N LEU A 403 -9.47 -23.43 17.25
CA LEU A 403 -9.60 -22.30 18.17
C LEU A 403 -11.02 -21.71 18.23
N CYS A 404 -11.80 -21.83 17.15
CA CYS A 404 -13.20 -21.40 17.15
C CYS A 404 -14.12 -22.49 17.73
N PRO A 405 -14.95 -22.18 18.75
CA PRO A 405 -15.97 -23.11 19.20
C PRO A 405 -16.89 -23.47 18.02
N ARG A 406 -17.16 -24.76 17.80
CA ARG A 406 -18.22 -25.15 16.85
C ARG A 406 -19.52 -24.50 17.32
N PRO A 407 -20.30 -23.84 16.43
CA PRO A 407 -21.65 -23.46 16.80
C PRO A 407 -22.38 -24.74 17.24
N ALA A 408 -22.96 -24.73 18.44
CA ALA A 408 -23.84 -25.81 18.88
C ALA A 408 -24.90 -25.98 17.80
N SER A 409 -24.96 -27.16 17.20
CA SER A 409 -26.00 -27.52 16.22
C SER A 409 -27.35 -27.29 16.89
N ALA A 410 -28.07 -26.27 16.41
CA ALA A 410 -29.48 -26.05 16.72
C ALA A 410 -30.34 -26.91 15.79
#